data_AF-A0A2I0W7J9-F1
#
_entry.id   AF-A0A2I0W7J9-F1
#
_cell.length_a   1.000
_cell.length_b   1.000
_cell.length_c   1.000
_cell.angle_alpha   90.00
_cell.angle_beta   90.00
_cell.angle_gamma   90.00
#
_symmetry.space_group_name_H-M   'P 1'
#
loop_
_entity.id
_entity.type
_entity.pdbx_description
1 polymer ?
#
loop_
_entity_poly.entity_id
_entity_poly.type
_entity_poly.pdbx_seq_one_letter_code
_entity_poly.pdbx_strand_id
1 'polypeptide(L)'
;MKFVTFLLAFLLVVSAAINGAVEARSFRGERPCDEIYVVKEGETLQTISVKCKTLSILDDNPQILDSDDLGQGTVLYIRRPAKGGRL
;
A
#
# COMPACT_ATOMS: atom_id res chain seq x y z
N MET A 1 -30.95 -8.06 36.69
CA MET A 1 -30.23 -9.20 36.06
C MET A 1 -30.52 -9.35 34.56
N LYS A 2 -31.76 -9.17 34.09
CA LYS A 2 -32.12 -9.27 32.65
C LYS A 2 -31.51 -8.18 31.75
N PHE A 3 -31.35 -6.94 32.27
CA PHE A 3 -30.71 -5.85 31.51
C PHE A 3 -29.25 -6.15 31.17
N VAL A 4 -28.50 -6.75 32.09
CA VAL A 4 -27.09 -7.09 31.88
C VAL A 4 -26.95 -8.17 30.81
N THR A 5 -27.85 -9.16 30.78
CA THR A 5 -27.84 -10.20 29.74
C THR A 5 -28.16 -9.63 28.36
N PHE A 6 -29.07 -8.65 28.24
CA PHE A 6 -29.35 -7.99 26.97
C PHE A 6 -28.17 -7.13 26.49
N LEU A 7 -27.51 -6.40 27.40
CA LEU A 7 -26.32 -5.61 27.05
C LEU A 7 -25.17 -6.50 26.57
N LEU A 8 -24.92 -7.63 27.25
CA LEU A 8 -23.89 -8.58 26.83
C LEU A 8 -24.20 -9.21 25.46
N ALA A 9 -25.46 -9.63 25.24
CA ALA A 9 -25.87 -10.17 23.94
C ALA A 9 -25.72 -9.14 22.81
N PHE A 10 -26.10 -7.88 23.06
CA PHE A 10 -25.94 -6.80 22.09
C PHE A 10 -24.46 -6.53 21.77
N LEU A 11 -23.59 -6.46 22.79
CA LEU A 11 -22.15 -6.27 22.60
C LEU A 11 -21.51 -7.41 21.79
N LEU A 12 -21.95 -8.66 22.00
CA LEU A 12 -21.48 -9.81 21.22
C LEU A 12 -21.92 -9.74 19.76
N VAL A 13 -23.18 -9.38 19.48
CA VAL A 13 -23.70 -9.20 18.11
C VAL A 13 -22.98 -8.06 17.39
N VAL A 14 -22.74 -6.95 18.09
CA VAL A 14 -21.99 -5.80 17.55
C VAL A 14 -20.55 -6.21 17.26
N SER A 15 -19.85 -6.90 18.16
CA SER A 15 -18.49 -7.39 17.91
C SER A 15 -18.41 -8.32 16.70
N ALA A 16 -19.37 -9.25 16.55
CA ALA A 16 -19.43 -10.14 15.39
C ALA A 16 -19.66 -9.39 14.08
N ALA A 17 -20.52 -8.36 14.09
CA ALA A 17 -20.76 -7.51 12.92
C ALA A 17 -19.55 -6.64 12.56
N ILE A 18 -18.81 -6.13 13.55
CA ILE A 18 -17.61 -5.32 13.32
C ILE A 18 -16.49 -6.19 12.74
N ASN A 19 -16.30 -7.42 13.25
CA ASN A 19 -15.28 -8.34 12.74
C ASN A 19 -15.49 -8.70 11.25
N GLY A 20 -16.74 -8.76 10.78
CA GLY A 20 -17.07 -8.99 9.37
C GLY A 20 -16.92 -7.76 8.46
N ALA A 21 -16.82 -6.54 9.02
CA ALA A 21 -16.70 -5.30 8.25
C ALA A 21 -15.24 -4.91 7.95
N VAL A 22 -14.26 -5.57 8.57
CA VAL A 22 -12.83 -5.28 8.36
C VAL A 22 -12.29 -5.91 7.06
N GLU A 23 -13.03 -6.84 6.46
CA GLU A 23 -12.57 -7.60 5.28
C GLU A 23 -13.15 -7.08 3.96
N ALA A 24 -13.31 -5.76 3.82
CA ALA A 24 -13.98 -5.17 2.66
C ALA A 24 -13.28 -3.97 2.02
N ARG A 25 -11.94 -3.85 2.05
CA ARG A 25 -11.20 -2.86 1.22
C ARG A 25 -9.75 -3.26 0.88
N SER A 26 -9.53 -4.40 0.22
CA SER A 26 -8.28 -4.52 -0.57
C SER A 26 -8.41 -5.52 -1.71
N PHE A 27 -9.31 -5.24 -2.64
CA PHE A 27 -9.21 -5.77 -3.99
C PHE A 27 -8.73 -4.65 -4.94
N ARG A 28 -7.66 -3.95 -4.57
CA ARG A 28 -6.83 -3.23 -5.54
C ARG A 28 -6.11 -4.34 -6.31
N GLY A 29 -6.69 -4.78 -7.44
CA GLY A 29 -6.16 -5.90 -8.21
C GLY A 29 -4.64 -5.85 -8.29
N GLU A 30 -3.98 -6.90 -7.81
CA GLU A 30 -2.54 -7.11 -7.59
C GLU A 30 -1.62 -6.06 -8.22
N ARG A 31 -1.64 -4.83 -7.67
CA ARG A 31 -0.67 -3.83 -8.07
C ARG A 31 0.57 -4.08 -7.23
N PRO A 32 1.74 -4.19 -7.86
CA PRO A 32 2.95 -4.45 -7.10
C PRO A 32 3.31 -3.29 -6.15
N CYS A 33 2.87 -2.07 -6.45
CA CYS A 33 3.14 -0.87 -5.67
C CYS A 33 1.97 0.11 -5.69
N ASP A 34 1.88 0.93 -4.64
CA ASP A 34 1.05 2.14 -4.61
C ASP A 34 1.77 3.33 -5.29
N GLU A 35 1.07 4.44 -5.50
CA GLU A 35 1.64 5.67 -6.10
C GLU A 35 2.71 6.30 -5.23
N ILE A 36 2.66 6.06 -3.92
CA ILE A 36 3.67 6.52 -2.97
C ILE A 36 4.36 5.27 -2.43
N TYR A 37 5.66 5.17 -2.68
CA TYR A 37 6.48 4.03 -2.30
C TYR A 37 7.53 4.47 -1.27
N VAL A 38 7.66 3.68 -0.20
CA VAL A 38 8.69 3.91 0.82
C VAL A 38 9.80 2.89 0.62
N VAL A 39 10.99 3.38 0.35
CA VAL A 39 12.19 2.57 0.07
C VAL A 39 12.55 1.72 1.28
N LYS A 40 12.80 0.43 1.05
CA LYS A 40 13.28 -0.50 2.07
C LYS A 40 14.81 -0.60 2.03
N GLU A 41 15.39 -1.08 3.13
CA GLU A 41 16.83 -1.29 3.24
C GLU A 41 17.36 -2.17 2.10
N GLY A 42 18.45 -1.71 1.47
CA GLY A 42 19.12 -2.43 0.37
C GLY A 42 18.41 -2.37 -0.99
N GLU A 43 17.29 -1.65 -1.12
CA GLU A 43 16.64 -1.45 -2.42
C GLU A 43 17.37 -0.38 -3.25
N THR A 44 17.37 -0.57 -4.57
CA THR A 44 17.84 0.40 -5.56
C THR A 44 16.72 0.82 -6.49
N LEU A 45 16.83 1.96 -7.18
CA LEU A 45 15.88 2.37 -8.21
C LEU A 45 15.62 1.26 -9.25
N GLN A 46 16.66 0.48 -9.59
CA GLN A 46 16.56 -0.65 -10.51
C GLN A 46 15.63 -1.74 -9.97
N THR A 47 15.84 -2.17 -8.72
CA THR A 47 15.02 -3.22 -8.09
C THR A 47 13.59 -2.76 -7.87
N ILE A 48 13.38 -1.48 -7.53
CA ILE A 48 12.07 -0.88 -7.34
C ILE A 48 11.33 -0.77 -8.68
N SER A 49 12.01 -0.38 -9.77
CA SER A 49 11.46 -0.36 -11.13
C SER A 49 10.91 -1.74 -11.56
N VAL A 50 11.70 -2.79 -11.36
CA VAL A 50 11.30 -4.18 -11.68
C VAL A 50 10.09 -4.59 -10.84
N LYS A 51 10.14 -4.31 -9.53
CA LYS A 51 9.06 -4.63 -8.59
C LYS A 51 7.77 -3.92 -8.98
N CYS A 52 7.80 -2.61 -9.12
CA CYS A 52 6.62 -1.78 -9.39
C CYS A 52 6.17 -1.81 -10.86
N LYS A 53 6.95 -2.44 -11.76
CA LYS A 53 6.69 -2.49 -13.19
C LYS A 53 6.49 -1.08 -13.78
N THR A 54 7.36 -0.15 -13.40
CA THR A 54 7.36 1.22 -13.93
C THR A 54 8.70 1.53 -14.57
N LEU A 55 8.65 2.27 -15.67
CA LEU A 55 9.83 2.86 -16.28
C LEU A 55 10.01 4.29 -15.74
N SER A 56 11.23 4.80 -15.84
CA SER A 56 11.58 6.20 -15.60
C SER A 56 11.14 6.79 -14.25
N ILE A 57 11.47 6.13 -13.14
CA ILE A 57 11.18 6.64 -11.77
C ILE A 57 11.78 8.04 -11.56
N LEU A 58 12.94 8.33 -12.14
CA LEU A 58 13.62 9.62 -11.99
C LEU A 58 12.84 10.81 -12.55
N ASP A 59 12.06 10.62 -13.62
CA ASP A 59 11.30 11.70 -14.25
C ASP A 59 10.28 12.31 -13.27
N ASP A 60 9.76 11.50 -12.34
CA ASP A 60 8.79 11.94 -11.34
C ASP A 60 9.43 12.18 -9.96
N ASN A 61 10.74 11.98 -9.81
CA ASN A 61 11.47 12.15 -8.56
C ASN A 61 12.76 12.96 -8.78
N PRO A 62 12.66 14.21 -9.24
CA PRO A 62 13.83 15.06 -9.53
C PRO A 62 14.68 15.38 -8.29
N GLN A 63 14.18 15.12 -7.09
CA GLN A 63 14.95 15.24 -5.85
C GLN A 63 16.05 14.19 -5.70
N ILE A 64 16.02 13.10 -6.50
CA ILE A 64 17.06 12.09 -6.51
C ILE A 64 18.12 12.51 -7.55
N LEU A 65 19.26 13.00 -7.07
CA LEU A 65 20.37 13.44 -7.92
C LEU A 65 21.35 12.29 -8.16
N ASP A 66 21.57 11.46 -7.15
CA ASP A 66 22.42 10.27 -7.23
C ASP A 66 21.91 9.14 -6.32
N SER A 67 22.70 8.08 -6.15
CA SER A 67 22.33 6.92 -5.34
C SER A 67 22.24 7.20 -3.85
N ASP A 68 22.91 8.23 -3.35
CA ASP A 68 23.02 8.49 -1.92
C ASP A 68 21.75 9.18 -1.38
N ASP A 69 20.97 9.81 -2.27
CA ASP A 69 19.63 10.33 -1.98
C ASP A 69 18.57 9.21 -1.81
N LEU A 70 18.92 7.98 -2.18
CA LEU A 70 18.05 6.81 -2.10
C LEU A 70 18.42 5.93 -0.90
N GLY A 71 17.88 6.30 0.26
CA GLY A 71 18.03 5.55 1.51
C GLY A 71 16.76 4.83 1.95
N GLN A 72 16.89 4.01 3.00
CA GLN A 72 15.74 3.45 3.70
C GLN A 72 14.83 4.58 4.20
N GLY A 73 13.53 4.47 3.93
CA GLY A 73 12.56 5.47 4.31
C GLY A 73 12.40 6.62 3.30
N THR A 74 13.24 6.70 2.26
CA THR A 74 13.03 7.63 1.15
C THR A 74 11.65 7.38 0.54
N VAL A 75 10.91 8.46 0.28
CA VAL A 75 9.58 8.41 -0.31
C VAL A 75 9.67 8.74 -1.79
N LEU A 76 9.20 7.82 -2.63
CA LEU A 76 9.19 7.95 -4.08
C LEU A 76 7.76 8.04 -4.60
N TYR A 77 7.56 8.87 -5.62
CA TYR A 77 6.37 8.81 -6.46
C TYR A 77 6.55 7.74 -7.55
N ILE A 78 5.60 6.82 -7.64
CA ILE A 78 5.59 5.73 -8.61
C ILE A 78 4.43 5.96 -9.59
N ARG A 79 4.77 6.26 -10.85
CA ARG A 79 3.76 6.40 -11.92
C ARG A 79 3.06 5.08 -12.16
N ARG A 80 1.73 5.14 -12.26
CA ARG A 80 0.95 3.96 -12.65
C ARG A 80 1.14 3.64 -14.13
N PRO A 81 1.37 2.37 -14.50
CA PRO A 81 1.30 1.96 -15.90
C PRO A 81 -0.12 2.21 -16.41
N ALA A 82 -0.22 2.78 -17.62
CA ALA A 82 -1.51 3.03 -18.26
C ALA A 82 -2.29 1.70 -18.40
N LYS A 83 -3.60 1.72 -18.09
CA LYS A 83 -4.46 0.53 -18.25
C LYS A 83 -4.39 0.04 -19.70
N GLY A 84 -3.83 -1.16 -19.90
CA GLY A 84 -3.70 -1.78 -21.23
C GLY A 84 -2.29 -1.74 -21.84
N GLY A 85 -1.31 -1.11 -21.18
CA GLY A 85 0.10 -1.22 -21.57
C GLY A 85 0.63 -2.61 -21.23
N ARG A 86 0.78 -3.47 -22.24
CA ARG A 86 1.66 -4.65 -22.15
C ARG A 86 3.09 -4.14 -21.93
N LEU A 87 3.67 -4.50 -20.79
CA LEU A 87 5.12 -4.53 -20.61
C LEU A 87 5.62 -5.91 -21.05
#